data_AF-A0A2M7E0C9-F1
#
_entry.id   AF-A0A2M7E0C9-F1
#
_cell.length_a   1.000
_cell.length_b   1.000
_cell.length_c   1.000
_cell.angle_alpha   90.00
_cell.angle_beta   90.00
_cell.angle_gamma   90.00
#
_symmetry.space_group_name_H-M   'P 1'
#
loop_
_entity.id
_entity.type
_entity.pdbx_description
1 polymer ?
#
loop_
_entity_poly.entity_id
_entity_poly.type
_entity_poly.pdbx_seq_one_letter_code
_entity_poly.pdbx_strand_id
1 'polypeptide(L)'
;MALNSINISILSTNHFNCKELEKMITFTLNDINVNANIEIIDDVEKIKLFGVTQMPSIAINNKVVFIGEMPSPKELKDVIVKYCEINAKKPLIYCHQEQIAIFCKALSDPINITIIEKIRNMKSCCANTENLNDLQLKYSDIIEHLIVLKNAGLLIGNIKPPMKFCVNKINFGIARILFTNLFK
;
A
#
# COMPACT_ATOMS: atom_id res chain seq x y z
N MET A 1 12.81 1.41 -1.67
CA MET A 1 12.07 0.74 -2.77
C MET A 1 10.63 0.63 -2.30
N ALA A 2 9.71 1.19 -3.09
CA ALA A 2 8.33 1.44 -2.70
C ALA A 2 7.58 0.14 -2.41
N LEU A 3 6.75 0.14 -1.36
CA LEU A 3 5.57 -0.73 -1.29
C LEU A 3 4.88 -0.62 -2.65
N ASN A 4 4.58 -1.75 -3.29
CA ASN A 4 3.81 -1.75 -4.54
C ASN A 4 2.39 -1.23 -4.25
N SER A 5 2.23 0.08 -4.11
CA SER A 5 0.95 0.76 -4.08
C SER A 5 0.43 0.74 -5.51
N ILE A 6 -0.46 -0.20 -5.79
CA ILE A 6 -1.10 -0.33 -7.08
C ILE A 6 -1.99 0.91 -7.28
N ASN A 7 -1.88 1.61 -8.41
CA ASN A 7 -2.81 2.68 -8.74
C ASN A 7 -3.93 2.12 -9.62
N ILE A 8 -5.17 2.21 -9.16
CA ILE A 8 -6.36 1.80 -9.90
C ILE A 8 -7.10 3.05 -10.34
N SER A 9 -7.08 3.32 -11.64
CA SER A 9 -7.76 4.45 -12.24
C SER A 9 -9.10 4.02 -12.84
N ILE A 10 -10.19 4.60 -12.37
CA ILE A 10 -11.54 4.40 -12.90
C ILE A 10 -11.79 5.48 -13.95
N LEU A 11 -11.95 5.06 -15.20
CA LEU A 11 -12.17 5.91 -16.37
C LEU A 11 -13.66 5.93 -16.69
N SER A 12 -14.36 7.01 -16.33
CA SER A 12 -15.82 7.13 -16.55
C SER A 12 -16.25 8.58 -16.67
N THR A 13 -17.11 8.86 -17.65
CA THR A 13 -17.71 10.17 -17.88
C THR A 13 -19.04 10.37 -17.15
N ASN A 14 -19.56 9.34 -16.46
CA ASN A 14 -20.86 9.37 -15.78
C ASN A 14 -20.70 9.18 -14.26
N HIS A 15 -20.92 10.25 -13.49
CA HIS A 15 -20.63 10.32 -12.05
C HIS A 15 -21.42 9.33 -11.17
N PHE A 16 -22.59 8.86 -11.61
CA PHE A 16 -23.46 8.01 -10.78
C PHE A 16 -22.87 6.60 -10.60
N ASN A 17 -22.31 6.02 -11.67
CA ASN A 17 -21.72 4.67 -11.65
C ASN A 17 -20.31 4.65 -11.03
N CYS A 18 -19.63 5.80 -10.95
CA CYS A 18 -18.28 5.90 -10.36
C CYS A 18 -18.26 5.54 -8.87
N LYS A 19 -19.25 6.00 -8.10
CA LYS A 19 -19.30 5.76 -6.65
C LYS A 19 -19.61 4.31 -6.29
N GLU A 20 -20.43 3.64 -7.09
CA GLU A 20 -20.72 2.22 -6.89
C GLU A 20 -19.53 1.35 -7.27
N LEU A 21 -18.90 1.64 -8.41
CA LEU A 21 -17.72 0.91 -8.86
C LEU A 21 -16.53 1.10 -7.91
N GLU A 22 -16.32 2.31 -7.39
CA GLU A 22 -15.31 2.60 -6.37
C GLU A 22 -15.54 1.79 -5.08
N LYS A 23 -16.79 1.72 -4.60
CA LYS A 23 -17.15 0.88 -3.43
C LYS A 23 -16.90 -0.59 -3.70
N MET A 24 -17.25 -1.09 -4.88
CA MET A 24 -17.01 -2.47 -5.28
C MET A 24 -15.51 -2.79 -5.35
N ILE A 25 -14.72 -1.91 -5.95
CA ILE A 25 -13.25 -2.05 -6.02
C ILE A 25 -12.66 -2.03 -4.62
N THR A 26 -13.08 -1.10 -3.77
CA THR A 26 -12.63 -1.01 -2.38
C THR A 26 -12.95 -2.28 -1.60
N PHE A 27 -14.16 -2.82 -1.75
CA PHE A 27 -14.56 -4.07 -1.11
C PHE A 27 -13.72 -5.25 -1.60
N THR A 28 -13.53 -5.38 -2.92
CA THR A 28 -12.73 -6.44 -3.52
C THR A 28 -11.26 -6.35 -3.08
N LEU A 29 -10.69 -5.14 -3.01
CA LEU A 29 -9.32 -4.90 -2.53
C LEU A 29 -9.14 -5.29 -1.07
N ASN A 30 -10.12 -4.97 -0.22
CA ASN A 30 -10.14 -5.40 1.18
C ASN A 30 -10.25 -6.92 1.30
N ASP A 31 -11.11 -7.57 0.50
CA ASP A 31 -11.26 -9.03 0.48
C ASP A 31 -9.94 -9.74 0.10
N ILE A 32 -9.16 -9.15 -0.82
CA ILE A 32 -7.88 -9.70 -1.27
C ILE A 32 -6.66 -9.15 -0.49
N ASN A 33 -6.87 -8.30 0.52
CA ASN A 33 -5.83 -7.64 1.33
C ASN A 33 -4.75 -6.88 0.51
N VAL A 34 -5.13 -6.29 -0.63
CA VAL A 34 -4.23 -5.52 -1.49
C VAL A 34 -4.38 -4.03 -1.21
N ASN A 35 -3.27 -3.35 -0.94
CA ASN A 35 -3.24 -1.91 -0.75
C ASN A 35 -3.11 -1.19 -2.10
N ALA A 36 -4.15 -0.45 -2.51
CA ALA A 36 -4.17 0.27 -3.78
C ALA A 36 -4.71 1.70 -3.59
N ASN A 37 -4.16 2.64 -4.38
CA ASN A 37 -4.70 3.98 -4.52
C ASN A 37 -5.75 3.96 -5.61
N ILE A 38 -6.96 4.41 -5.31
CA ILE A 38 -8.04 4.52 -6.30
C ILE A 38 -8.14 5.98 -6.75
N GLU A 39 -8.12 6.20 -8.06
CA GLU A 39 -8.28 7.51 -8.69
C GLU A 39 -9.44 7.47 -9.68
N ILE A 40 -10.31 8.46 -9.67
CA ILE A 40 -11.40 8.59 -10.65
C ILE A 40 -10.96 9.64 -11.67
N ILE A 41 -10.92 9.25 -12.94
CA ILE A 41 -10.61 10.11 -14.07
C ILE A 41 -11.89 10.26 -14.90
N ASP A 42 -12.45 11.46 -14.86
CA ASP A 42 -13.67 11.87 -15.57
C ASP A 42 -13.39 12.80 -16.77
N ASP A 43 -12.15 13.28 -16.88
CA ASP A 43 -11.68 14.13 -17.96
C ASP A 43 -11.60 13.35 -19.29
N VAL A 44 -12.45 13.74 -20.25
CA VAL A 44 -12.56 13.12 -21.57
C VAL A 44 -11.24 13.14 -22.34
N GLU A 45 -10.42 14.18 -22.19
CA GLU A 45 -9.12 14.27 -22.86
C GLU A 45 -8.13 13.28 -22.28
N LYS A 46 -8.09 13.15 -20.96
CA LYS A 46 -7.25 12.14 -20.27
C LYS A 46 -7.69 10.73 -20.63
N ILE A 47 -8.99 10.44 -20.70
CA ILE A 47 -9.49 9.10 -21.01
C ILE A 47 -9.11 8.67 -22.44
N LYS A 48 -9.11 9.60 -23.41
CA LYS A 48 -8.64 9.33 -24.78
C LYS A 48 -7.17 8.90 -24.82
N LEU A 49 -6.32 9.41 -23.93
CA LEU A 49 -4.91 9.01 -23.83
C LEU A 49 -4.74 7.54 -23.40
N PHE A 50 -5.73 6.97 -22.70
CA PHE A 50 -5.77 5.56 -22.35
C PHE A 50 -6.27 4.66 -23.51
N GLY A 51 -6.63 5.23 -24.66
CA GLY A 51 -7.09 4.47 -25.83
C GLY A 51 -8.46 3.81 -25.64
N VAL A 52 -9.27 4.30 -24.71
CA VAL A 52 -10.56 3.73 -24.34
C VAL A 52 -11.68 4.29 -25.20
N THR A 53 -12.51 3.40 -25.75
CA THR A 53 -13.68 3.76 -26.59
C THR A 53 -15.03 3.49 -25.90
N GLN A 54 -15.06 2.67 -24.86
CA GLN A 54 -16.27 2.30 -24.09
C GLN A 54 -16.05 2.52 -22.58
N MET A 55 -17.05 3.03 -21.87
CA MET A 55 -16.98 3.34 -20.44
C MET A 55 -18.17 2.70 -19.68
N PRO A 56 -18.00 2.30 -18.40
CA PRO A 56 -16.81 2.47 -17.56
C PRO A 56 -15.62 1.56 -17.94
N SER A 57 -14.41 2.09 -17.74
CA SER A 57 -13.15 1.34 -17.92
C SER A 57 -12.30 1.41 -16.66
N ILE A 58 -11.50 0.37 -16.42
CA ILE A 58 -10.59 0.30 -15.27
C ILE A 58 -9.17 0.16 -15.80
N ALA A 59 -8.26 0.97 -15.29
CA ALA A 59 -6.83 0.86 -15.52
C ALA A 59 -6.10 0.56 -14.21
N ILE A 60 -5.10 -0.30 -14.29
CA ILE A 60 -4.20 -0.61 -13.18
C ILE A 60 -2.78 -0.22 -13.61
N ASN A 61 -2.11 0.64 -12.83
CA ASN A 61 -0.81 1.24 -13.14
C ASN A 61 -0.74 1.77 -14.59
N ASN A 62 -1.74 2.57 -14.97
CA ASN A 62 -1.94 3.15 -16.29
C ASN A 62 -2.19 2.17 -17.45
N LYS A 63 -2.32 0.86 -17.17
CA LYS A 63 -2.69 -0.13 -18.18
C LYS A 63 -4.16 -0.47 -18.04
N VAL A 64 -4.93 -0.29 -19.12
CA VAL A 64 -6.35 -0.64 -19.13
C VAL A 64 -6.51 -2.16 -18.98
N VAL A 65 -7.27 -2.57 -17.96
CA VAL A 65 -7.51 -3.98 -17.61
C VAL A 65 -8.95 -4.42 -17.88
N PHE A 66 -9.86 -3.46 -17.99
CA PHE A 66 -11.27 -3.69 -18.21
C PHE A 66 -11.86 -2.54 -19.03
N ILE A 67 -12.69 -2.87 -20.02
CA ILE A 67 -13.39 -1.94 -20.90
C ILE A 67 -14.80 -2.49 -21.12
N GLY A 68 -15.84 -1.70 -20.90
CA GLY A 68 -17.20 -2.07 -21.28
C GLY A 68 -18.28 -1.66 -20.27
N GLU A 69 -19.15 -2.60 -19.93
CA GLU A 69 -20.30 -2.42 -19.05
C GLU A 69 -19.92 -2.59 -17.56
N MET A 70 -20.82 -2.25 -16.63
CA MET A 70 -20.55 -2.36 -15.19
C MET A 70 -20.15 -3.80 -14.82
N PRO A 71 -18.94 -4.05 -14.31
CA PRO A 71 -18.49 -5.41 -14.01
C PRO A 71 -19.24 -5.97 -12.81
N SER A 72 -19.52 -7.27 -12.83
CA SER A 72 -19.98 -7.98 -11.63
C SER A 72 -18.85 -8.10 -10.59
N PRO A 73 -19.16 -8.33 -9.29
CA PRO A 73 -18.14 -8.52 -8.26
C PRO A 73 -17.15 -9.65 -8.59
N LYS A 74 -17.62 -10.71 -9.27
CA LYS A 74 -16.79 -11.84 -9.67
C LYS A 74 -15.81 -11.46 -10.78
N GLU A 75 -16.29 -10.82 -11.83
CA GLU A 75 -15.44 -10.37 -12.95
C GLU A 75 -14.40 -9.36 -12.48
N LEU A 76 -14.78 -8.45 -11.57
CA LEU A 76 -13.87 -7.48 -11.00
C LEU A 76 -12.72 -8.15 -10.23
N LYS A 77 -13.04 -9.17 -9.42
CA LYS A 77 -12.05 -9.97 -8.72
C LYS A 77 -11.14 -10.71 -9.70
N ASP A 78 -11.71 -11.35 -10.72
CA ASP A 78 -10.97 -12.10 -11.73
C ASP A 78 -10.00 -11.19 -12.51
N VAL A 79 -10.42 -9.97 -12.89
CA VAL A 79 -9.57 -9.00 -13.60
C VAL A 79 -8.42 -8.50 -12.74
N ILE A 80 -8.69 -8.15 -11.47
CA ILE A 80 -7.66 -7.66 -10.54
C ILE A 80 -6.65 -8.78 -10.25
N VAL A 81 -7.14 -9.99 -9.96
CA VAL A 81 -6.30 -11.17 -9.72
C VAL A 81 -5.45 -11.47 -10.94
N LYS A 82 -6.06 -11.60 -12.12
CA LYS A 82 -5.35 -11.89 -13.38
C LYS A 82 -4.31 -10.82 -13.73
N TYR A 83 -4.59 -9.54 -13.49
CA TYR A 83 -3.61 -8.48 -13.69
C TYR A 83 -2.42 -8.61 -12.73
N CYS A 84 -2.68 -8.92 -11.46
CA CYS A 84 -1.63 -9.21 -10.49
C CYS A 84 -0.83 -10.47 -10.86
N GLU A 85 -1.48 -11.50 -11.44
CA GLU A 85 -0.82 -12.76 -11.85
C GLU A 85 0.13 -12.55 -13.03
N ILE A 86 -0.31 -11.81 -14.05
CA ILE A 86 0.44 -11.62 -15.30
C ILE A 86 1.66 -10.71 -15.12
N ASN A 87 1.60 -9.74 -14.20
CA ASN A 87 2.68 -8.77 -14.00
C ASN A 87 3.63 -9.12 -12.84
N ALA A 88 3.33 -10.15 -12.05
CA ALA A 88 4.25 -10.68 -11.06
C ALA A 88 5.16 -11.74 -11.70
N LYS A 89 6.47 -11.46 -11.82
CA LYS A 89 7.50 -12.49 -12.08
C LYS A 89 7.65 -13.51 -10.91
N LYS A 90 6.60 -13.74 -10.11
CA LYS A 90 6.58 -14.63 -8.95
C LYS A 90 5.13 -15.13 -8.71
N PRO A 91 4.90 -16.42 -8.42
CA PRO A 91 3.56 -17.01 -8.33
C PRO A 91 2.67 -16.34 -7.28
N LEU A 92 1.40 -16.13 -7.65
CA LEU A 92 0.35 -15.38 -6.94
C LEU A 92 -0.20 -16.09 -5.66
N ILE A 93 0.66 -16.78 -4.92
CA ILE A 93 0.28 -17.56 -3.74
C ILE A 93 0.56 -16.81 -2.41
N TYR A 94 1.19 -15.63 -2.46
CA TYR A 94 1.88 -15.08 -1.30
C TYR A 94 1.41 -13.71 -0.78
N CYS A 95 0.18 -13.21 -1.04
CA CYS A 95 -0.15 -11.82 -0.63
C CYS A 95 -0.02 -11.56 0.90
N HIS A 96 -0.47 -12.50 1.74
CA HIS A 96 -0.35 -12.38 3.20
C HIS A 96 1.03 -12.82 3.71
N GLN A 97 1.62 -13.88 3.13
CA GLN A 97 2.96 -14.34 3.50
C GLN A 97 4.06 -13.36 3.07
N GLU A 98 3.86 -12.61 1.98
CA GLU A 98 4.74 -11.53 1.53
C GLU A 98 4.68 -10.35 2.50
N GLN A 99 3.48 -9.95 2.95
CA GLN A 99 3.35 -8.94 4.00
C GLN A 99 3.99 -9.39 5.32
N ILE A 100 3.77 -10.65 5.73
CA ILE A 100 4.46 -11.27 6.88
C ILE A 100 5.97 -11.17 6.69
N ALA A 101 6.49 -11.59 5.53
CA ALA A 101 7.93 -11.56 5.25
C ALA A 101 8.51 -10.14 5.25
N ILE A 102 7.78 -9.15 4.74
CA ILE A 102 8.18 -7.73 4.76
C ILE A 102 8.26 -7.23 6.20
N PHE A 103 7.23 -7.49 7.02
CA PHE A 103 7.25 -7.11 8.43
C PHE A 103 8.37 -7.85 9.18
N CYS A 104 8.51 -9.16 9.01
CA CYS A 104 9.57 -9.95 9.63
C CYS A 104 10.96 -9.43 9.25
N LYS A 105 11.21 -9.13 7.97
CA LYS A 105 12.51 -8.60 7.50
C LYS A 105 12.83 -7.24 8.13
N ALA A 106 11.83 -6.38 8.31
CA ALA A 106 12.03 -5.10 8.97
C ALA A 106 12.23 -5.27 10.49
N LEU A 107 11.54 -6.22 11.11
CA LEU A 107 11.58 -6.46 12.56
C LEU A 107 12.74 -7.39 12.99
N SER A 108 13.40 -8.09 12.07
CA SER A 108 14.52 -8.99 12.39
C SER A 108 15.80 -8.26 12.80
N ASP A 109 15.79 -6.94 12.76
CA ASP A 109 16.92 -6.08 13.14
C ASP A 109 16.65 -5.42 14.51
N PRO A 110 17.52 -5.65 15.53
CA PRO A 110 17.32 -5.10 16.87
C PRO A 110 17.33 -3.57 16.90
N ILE A 111 18.01 -2.89 15.97
CA ILE A 111 18.00 -1.43 15.89
C ILE A 111 16.61 -0.94 15.47
N ASN A 112 15.99 -1.61 14.50
CA ASN A 112 14.63 -1.29 14.06
C ASN A 112 13.61 -1.46 15.21
N ILE A 113 13.76 -2.53 16.01
CA ILE A 113 12.94 -2.75 17.21
C ILE A 113 13.13 -1.61 18.22
N THR A 114 14.38 -1.25 18.52
CA THR A 114 14.71 -0.19 19.47
C THR A 114 14.14 1.17 19.04
N ILE A 115 14.23 1.50 17.74
CA ILE A 115 13.62 2.71 17.17
C ILE A 115 12.11 2.71 17.39
N ILE A 116 11.43 1.61 17.07
CA ILE A 116 9.97 1.49 17.26
C ILE A 116 9.61 1.69 18.74
N GLU A 117 10.30 1.01 19.66
CA GLU A 117 10.05 1.14 21.10
C GLU A 117 10.26 2.56 21.59
N LYS A 118 11.34 3.20 21.14
CA LYS A 118 11.63 4.59 21.47
C LYS A 118 10.53 5.53 20.98
N ILE A 119 10.08 5.39 19.73
CA ILE A 119 8.95 6.19 19.19
C ILE A 119 7.66 5.91 19.98
N ARG A 120 7.40 4.67 20.40
CA ARG A 120 6.19 4.32 21.18
C ARG A 120 6.19 4.87 22.60
N ASN A 121 7.36 4.98 23.22
CA ASN A 121 7.52 5.44 24.59
C ASN A 121 7.65 6.98 24.70
N MET A 122 7.77 7.68 23.57
CA MET A 122 7.75 9.15 23.56
C MET A 122 6.36 9.69 23.92
N LYS A 123 6.34 10.83 24.62
CA LYS A 123 5.10 11.59 24.89
C LYS A 123 4.49 12.15 23.60
N SER A 124 5.32 12.48 22.60
CA SER A 124 4.88 12.90 21.27
C SER A 124 4.56 11.68 20.40
N CYS A 125 3.46 11.72 19.64
CA CYS A 125 3.03 10.61 18.77
C CYS A 125 3.97 10.30 17.59
N CYS A 126 5.05 11.08 17.44
CA CYS A 126 6.02 10.99 16.36
C CYS A 126 7.41 11.43 16.85
N ALA A 127 8.45 10.88 16.24
CA ALA A 127 9.84 11.27 16.43
C ALA A 127 10.36 12.11 15.27
N ASN A 128 11.27 13.04 15.59
CA ASN A 128 12.23 13.59 14.62
C ASN A 128 13.55 12.80 14.75
N THR A 129 14.51 13.09 13.88
CA THR A 129 15.84 12.45 13.92
C THR A 129 16.62 12.81 15.18
N GLU A 130 16.46 14.04 15.68
CA GLU A 130 17.13 14.52 16.91
C GLU A 130 16.73 13.71 18.15
N ASN A 131 15.46 13.32 18.26
CA ASN A 131 14.94 12.51 19.36
C ASN A 131 15.48 11.07 19.34
N LEU A 132 16.19 10.66 18.28
CA LEU A 132 16.78 9.32 18.12
C LEU A 132 18.29 9.31 18.35
N ASN A 133 18.92 10.47 18.60
CA ASN A 133 20.37 10.59 18.74
C ASN A 133 20.95 9.81 19.94
N ASP A 134 20.15 9.52 20.98
CA ASP A 134 20.65 8.73 22.14
C ASP A 134 20.88 7.24 21.81
N LEU A 135 20.58 6.78 20.59
CA LEU A 135 20.87 5.42 20.16
C LEU A 135 22.37 5.14 19.94
N GLN A 136 23.24 6.15 20.11
CA GLN A 136 24.69 6.06 19.84
C GLN A 136 25.01 5.59 18.41
N LEU A 137 24.10 5.81 17.46
CA LEU A 137 24.25 5.47 16.06
C LEU A 137 24.62 6.70 15.25
N LYS A 138 25.25 6.50 14.08
CA LYS A 138 25.46 7.59 13.13
C LYS A 138 24.12 7.99 12.53
N TYR A 139 24.01 9.27 12.18
CA TYR A 139 22.82 9.81 11.54
C TYR A 139 22.44 9.06 10.25
N SER A 140 23.43 8.66 9.43
CA SER A 140 23.23 7.86 8.22
C SER A 140 22.49 6.55 8.51
N ASP A 141 22.89 5.89 9.58
CA ASP A 141 22.42 4.56 9.94
C ASP A 141 20.97 4.68 10.44
N ILE A 142 20.68 5.67 11.28
CA ILE A 142 19.33 6.00 11.74
C ILE A 142 18.39 6.22 10.55
N ILE A 143 18.83 6.99 9.54
CA ILE A 143 18.03 7.24 8.33
C ILE A 143 17.77 5.95 7.54
N GLU A 144 18.78 5.10 7.39
CA GLU A 144 18.63 3.82 6.70
C GLU A 144 17.57 2.95 7.37
N HIS A 145 17.64 2.80 8.69
CA HIS A 145 16.65 2.06 9.48
C HIS A 145 15.23 2.65 9.35
N LEU A 146 15.10 3.98 9.43
CA LEU A 146 13.81 4.67 9.24
C LEU A 146 13.23 4.44 7.84
N ILE A 147 14.07 4.41 6.81
CA ILE A 147 13.65 4.09 5.43
C ILE A 147 13.18 2.64 5.33
N VAL A 148 13.89 1.68 5.94
CA VAL A 148 13.49 0.26 5.97
C VAL A 148 12.12 0.12 6.64
N LEU A 149 11.95 0.69 7.83
CA LEU A 149 10.70 0.65 8.58
C LEU A 149 9.54 1.34 7.85
N LYS A 150 9.80 2.47 7.17
CA LYS A 150 8.82 3.16 6.33
C LYS A 150 8.45 2.32 5.10
N ASN A 151 9.43 1.74 4.41
CA ASN A 151 9.19 0.88 3.24
C ASN A 151 8.48 -0.42 3.63
N ALA A 152 8.64 -0.89 4.87
CA ALA A 152 7.83 -2.00 5.38
C ALA A 152 6.41 -1.57 5.77
N GLY A 153 6.12 -0.26 5.77
CA GLY A 153 4.84 0.30 6.19
C GLY A 153 4.63 0.33 7.70
N LEU A 154 5.65 0.01 8.51
CA LEU A 154 5.58 0.05 9.98
C LEU A 154 5.65 1.50 10.50
N LEU A 155 6.29 2.40 9.76
CA LEU A 155 6.31 3.84 10.04
C LEU A 155 5.64 4.65 8.92
N ILE A 156 5.06 5.79 9.31
CA ILE A 156 4.53 6.82 8.41
C ILE A 156 5.37 8.08 8.61
N GLY A 157 5.80 8.72 7.52
CA GLY A 157 6.61 9.93 7.62
C GLY A 157 7.27 10.35 6.32
N ASN A 158 7.85 11.55 6.33
CA ASN A 158 8.57 12.11 5.19
C ASN A 158 10.09 12.08 5.44
N ILE A 159 10.83 11.76 4.38
CA ILE A 159 12.32 11.79 4.37
C ILE A 159 12.82 13.20 4.02
N LYS A 160 11.91 14.15 3.75
CA LYS A 160 12.28 15.55 3.51
C LYS A 160 12.39 16.30 4.84
N PRO A 161 13.37 17.19 5.03
CA PRO A 161 13.47 18.03 6.22
C PRO A 161 12.26 18.98 6.37
N PRO A 162 11.73 19.21 7.58
CA PRO A 162 12.04 18.50 8.82
C PRO A 162 11.44 17.09 8.81
N MET A 163 12.29 16.08 9.04
CA MET A 163 11.86 14.69 8.99
C MET A 163 11.08 14.32 10.25
N LYS A 164 9.89 13.74 10.08
CA LYS A 164 9.02 13.31 11.18
C LYS A 164 8.45 11.93 10.85
N PHE A 165 8.59 11.00 11.80
CA PHE A 165 8.16 9.61 11.68
C PHE A 165 7.25 9.22 12.83
N CYS A 166 6.16 8.51 12.52
CA CYS A 166 5.18 8.03 13.48
C CYS A 166 4.92 6.55 13.24
N VAL A 167 4.54 5.80 14.27
CA VAL A 167 4.16 4.38 14.12
C VAL A 167 2.85 4.25 13.35
N ASN A 168 2.82 3.38 12.35
CA ASN A 168 1.61 3.05 11.61
C ASN A 168 0.73 2.09 12.42
N LYS A 169 -0.21 2.64 13.21
CA LYS A 169 -1.10 1.85 14.06
C LYS A 169 -1.94 0.82 13.28
N ILE A 170 -2.33 1.15 12.05
CA ILE A 170 -3.11 0.26 11.17
C ILE A 170 -2.26 -0.96 10.82
N ASN A 171 -1.06 -0.75 10.28
CA ASN A 171 -0.18 -1.86 9.90
C ASN A 171 0.33 -2.67 11.10
N PHE A 172 0.47 -2.06 12.29
CA PHE A 172 0.74 -2.82 13.52
C PHE A 172 -0.45 -3.69 13.93
N GLY A 173 -1.68 -3.23 13.72
CA GLY A 173 -2.89 -4.04 13.91
C GLY A 173 -2.91 -5.25 12.96
N ILE A 174 -2.60 -5.01 11.69
CA ILE A 174 -2.48 -6.05 10.65
C ILE A 174 -1.38 -7.04 11.03
N ALA A 175 -0.17 -6.57 11.36
CA ALA A 175 0.95 -7.40 11.77
C ALA A 175 0.59 -8.29 12.97
N ARG A 176 -0.13 -7.74 13.96
CA ARG A 176 -0.60 -8.52 15.12
C ARG A 176 -1.51 -9.67 14.68
N ILE A 177 -2.48 -9.43 13.80
CA ILE A 177 -3.39 -10.46 13.30
C ILE A 177 -2.62 -11.52 12.51
N LEU A 178 -1.75 -11.08 11.59
CA LEU A 178 -0.94 -11.97 10.76
C LEU A 178 -0.01 -12.86 11.60
N PHE A 179 0.73 -12.28 12.55
CA PHE A 179 1.61 -13.04 13.43
C PHE A 179 0.84 -13.95 14.40
N THR A 180 -0.31 -13.51 14.91
CA THR A 180 -1.17 -14.38 15.73
C THR A 180 -1.59 -15.60 14.93
N ASN A 181 -1.98 -15.43 13.67
CA ASN A 181 -2.36 -16.55 12.81
C ASN A 181 -1.17 -17.43 12.41
N LEU A 182 0.02 -16.86 12.27
CA LEU A 182 1.25 -17.58 11.91
C LEU A 182 1.75 -18.49 13.04
N PHE A 183 1.69 -18.01 14.29
CA PHE A 183 2.20 -18.72 15.47
C PHE A 183 1.10 -19.46 16.26
N LYS A 184 -0.03 -19.74 15.62
CA LYS A 184 -1.13 -20.54 16.19
C LYS A 184 -0.70 -21.99 16.43
#